data_AF-A0A7V6TZS5-F1
#
_entry.id   AF-A0A7V6TZS5-F1
#
_cell.length_a   1.000
_cell.length_b   1.000
_cell.length_c   1.000
_cell.angle_alpha   90.00
_cell.angle_beta   90.00
_cell.angle_gamma   90.00
#
_symmetry.space_group_name_H-M   'P 1'
#
loop_
_entity.id
_entity.type
_entity.pdbx_description
1 polymer ?
#
loop_
_entity_poly.entity_id
_entity_poly.type
_entity_poly.pdbx_seq_one_letter_code
_entity_poly.pdbx_strand_id
1 'polypeptide(L)' 'MNNDAERLKNTSEAVADRMSEILGFFKPGAKITLLVRRPGEPEQDFCLTNDDLTEVTAMIARRLAAGAAIMEVVGHG' A
#
# COMPACT_ATOMS: atom_id res chain seq x y z
N MET A 1 -27.47 4.23 16.51
CA MET A 1 -26.80 4.24 15.19
C MET A 1 -25.38 3.75 15.40
N ASN A 2 -24.89 2.84 14.55
CA ASN A 2 -23.67 2.06 14.78
C ASN A 2 -22.41 2.93 14.59
N ASN A 3 -21.77 3.31 15.70
CA ASN A 3 -20.64 4.27 15.76
C ASN A 3 -19.42 3.81 14.93
N ASP A 4 -19.23 2.50 14.78
CA ASP A 4 -18.04 1.94 14.14
C ASP A 4 -18.01 2.14 12.62
N ALA A 5 -19.17 2.03 11.95
CA ALA A 5 -19.26 2.26 10.51
C ALA A 5 -18.95 3.72 10.14
N GLU A 6 -19.40 4.66 10.98
CA GLU A 6 -19.12 6.08 10.82
C GLU A 6 -17.64 6.42 11.09
N ARG A 7 -17.03 5.81 12.11
CA ARG A 7 -15.60 5.96 12.39
C ARG A 7 -14.72 5.39 11.26
N LEU A 8 -15.09 4.24 10.69
CA LEU A 8 -14.37 3.65 9.57
C LEU A 8 -14.46 4.54 8.32
N LYS A 9 -15.65 5.06 8.02
CA LYS A 9 -15.87 6.00 6.92
C LYS A 9 -15.01 7.27 7.09
N ASN A 10 -15.09 7.92 8.26
CA ASN A 10 -14.33 9.14 8.54
C ASN A 10 -12.81 8.91 8.46
N THR A 11 -12.35 7.75 8.93
CA THR A 11 -10.93 7.35 8.81
C THR A 11 -10.54 7.17 7.34
N SER A 12 -11.37 6.51 6.55
CA SER A 12 -11.11 6.26 5.13
C SER A 12 -11.05 7.56 4.33
N GLU A 13 -11.95 8.50 4.59
CA GLU A 13 -11.96 9.83 3.96
C GLU A 13 -10.70 10.63 4.34
N ALA A 14 -10.35 10.69 5.63
CA ALA A 14 -9.16 11.39 6.10
C ALA A 14 -7.84 10.81 5.56
N VAL A 15 -7.81 9.50 5.28
CA VAL A 15 -6.67 8.83 4.64
C VAL A 15 -6.64 9.12 3.14
N ALA A 16 -7.80 9.11 2.47
CA ALA A 16 -7.89 9.41 1.04
C ALA A 16 -7.40 10.82 0.69
N ASP A 17 -7.76 11.82 1.50
CA ASP A 17 -7.30 13.20 1.32
C ASP A 17 -5.76 13.28 1.39
N ARG A 18 -5.16 12.65 2.39
CA ARG A 18 -3.70 12.57 2.54
C ARG A 18 -3.03 11.82 1.40
N MET A 19 -3.66 10.77 0.87
CA MET A 19 -3.15 10.05 -0.31
C MET A 19 -3.11 10.96 -1.54
N SER A 20 -4.10 11.84 -1.71
CA SER A 20 -4.11 12.84 -2.80
C SER A 20 -2.95 13.83 -2.66
N GLU A 21 -2.69 14.34 -1.44
CA GLU A 21 -1.54 15.20 -1.17
C GLU A 21 -0.21 14.50 -1.49
N ILE A 22 -0.06 13.22 -1.08
CA ILE A 22 1.14 12.43 -1.35
C ILE A 22 1.34 12.24 -2.86
N LEU A 23 0.27 11.96 -3.61
CA LEU A 23 0.32 11.85 -5.08
C LEU A 23 0.87 13.12 -5.75
N GLY A 24 0.67 14.29 -5.12
CA GLY A 24 1.21 15.56 -5.61
C GLY A 24 2.75 15.61 -5.72
N PHE A 25 3.47 14.73 -5.02
CA PHE A 25 4.93 14.62 -5.13
C PHE A 25 5.40 13.74 -6.30
N PHE A 26 4.50 13.05 -6.98
CA PHE A 26 4.82 12.10 -8.04
C PHE A 26 4.39 12.63 -9.41
N LYS A 27 4.85 11.95 -10.47
CA LYS A 27 4.48 12.30 -11.84
C LYS A 27 2.97 12.16 -12.05
N PRO A 28 2.35 13.01 -12.90
CA PRO A 28 0.95 12.86 -13.27
C PRO A 28 0.65 11.43 -13.74
N GLY A 29 -0.48 10.87 -13.28
CA GLY A 29 -0.87 9.49 -13.57
C GLY A 29 -0.23 8.44 -12.65
N ALA A 30 0.62 8.84 -11.71
CA ALA A 30 1.11 7.93 -10.67
C ALA A 30 -0.06 7.34 -9.87
N LYS A 31 0.13 6.09 -9.48
CA LYS A 31 -0.81 5.31 -8.68
C LYS A 31 -0.28 5.17 -7.26
N ILE A 32 -1.19 5.14 -6.30
CA ILE A 32 -0.87 5.02 -4.88
C ILE A 32 -1.69 3.89 -4.25
N THR A 33 -1.01 3.06 -3.48
CA THR A 33 -1.60 2.01 -2.68
C THR A 33 -1.01 2.07 -1.29
N LEU A 34 -1.88 2.14 -0.28
CA LEU A 34 -1.51 2.11 1.13
C LEU A 34 -1.87 0.74 1.70
N LEU A 35 -0.85 0.05 2.21
CA LEU A 35 -0.98 -1.23 2.91
C LEU A 35 -0.58 -1.02 4.37
N VAL A 36 -1.47 -1.34 5.30
CA VAL A 36 -1.19 -1.38 6.73
C VAL A 36 -1.45 -2.81 7.20
N ARG A 37 -0.47 -3.40 7.88
CA ARG A 37 -0.59 -4.77 8.40
C ARG A 37 -0.58 -4.81 9.91
N ARG A 38 -1.35 -5.73 10.48
CA ARG A 38 -1.24 -6.10 11.90
C ARG A 38 -0.69 -7.53 12.00
N PRO A 39 0.62 -7.70 12.27
CA PRO A 39 1.21 -9.04 12.37
C PRO A 39 0.46 -9.95 13.33
N GLY A 40 0.09 -11.15 12.87
CA GLY A 40 -0.68 -12.13 13.64
C GLY A 40 -2.20 -11.96 13.56
N GLU A 41 -2.70 -10.87 12.97
CA GLU A 41 -4.14 -10.56 12.89
C GLU A 41 -4.52 -10.10 11.46
N PRO A 42 -4.48 -10.99 10.45
CA PRO A 42 -4.63 -10.62 9.03
C PRO A 42 -5.99 -10.01 8.67
N GLU A 43 -7.04 -10.34 9.42
CA GLU A 43 -8.38 -9.76 9.25
C GLU A 43 -8.43 -8.25 9.57
N GLN A 44 -7.35 -7.70 10.16
CA GLN A 44 -7.22 -6.27 10.47
C GLN A 44 -6.23 -5.56 9.55
N ASP A 45 -5.77 -6.22 8.49
CA ASP A 45 -5.01 -5.57 7.46
C ASP A 45 -5.90 -4.56 6.71
N PHE A 46 -5.31 -3.43 6.35
CA PHE A 46 -5.98 -2.36 5.62
C PHE A 46 -5.29 -2.15 4.28
N CYS A 47 -6.10 -2.09 3.23
CA CYS A 47 -5.66 -1.82 1.87
C CYS A 47 -6.53 -0.73 1.24
N LEU A 48 -5.92 0.38 0.86
CA LEU A 48 -6.58 1.46 0.13
C LEU A 48 -5.77 1.81 -1.12
N THR A 49 -6.42 1.82 -2.28
CA THR A 49 -5.75 1.96 -3.57
C THR A 49 -6.58 2.78 -4.56
N ASN A 50 -5.92 3.54 -5.44
CA ASN A 50 -6.53 4.13 -6.65
C ASN A 50 -6.10 3.40 -7.94
N ASP A 51 -5.59 2.18 -7.77
CA ASP A 51 -5.04 1.30 -8.81
C ASP A 51 -5.70 -0.08 -8.80
N ASP A 52 -5.38 -0.88 -9.81
CA ASP A 52 -5.74 -2.30 -9.85
C ASP A 52 -4.83 -3.13 -8.91
N LEU A 53 -5.43 -3.94 -8.03
CA LEU A 53 -4.67 -4.74 -7.05
C LEU A 53 -3.79 -5.81 -7.70
N THR A 54 -4.12 -6.27 -8.90
CA THR A 54 -3.29 -7.21 -9.67
C THR A 54 -2.00 -6.53 -10.11
N GLU A 55 -2.08 -5.29 -10.58
CA GLU A 55 -0.92 -4.48 -10.97
C GLU A 55 -0.03 -4.13 -9.76
N VAL A 56 -0.65 -3.82 -8.62
CA VAL A 56 0.07 -3.62 -7.35
C VAL A 56 0.83 -4.89 -6.94
N THR A 57 0.17 -6.04 -7.02
CA THR A 57 0.78 -7.34 -6.71
C THR A 57 1.97 -7.63 -7.63
N ALA A 58 1.81 -7.38 -8.93
CA ALA A 58 2.90 -7.51 -9.91
C ALA A 58 4.07 -6.58 -9.59
N MET A 59 3.81 -5.35 -9.13
CA MET A 59 4.84 -4.40 -8.70
C MET A 59 5.61 -4.90 -7.48
N ILE A 60 4.92 -5.41 -6.47
CA ILE A 60 5.54 -6.01 -5.27
C ILE A 60 6.41 -7.21 -5.68
N ALA A 61 5.93 -8.09 -6.54
CA ALA A 61 6.70 -9.23 -7.04
C ALA A 61 8.00 -8.79 -7.74
N ARG A 62 7.94 -7.76 -8.60
CA ARG A 62 9.15 -7.16 -9.22
C ARG A 62 10.13 -6.63 -8.18
N ARG A 63 9.64 -5.99 -7.11
CA ARG A 63 10.47 -5.46 -6.01
C ARG A 63 11.12 -6.58 -5.20
N LEU A 64 10.40 -7.65 -4.90
CA LEU A 64 10.94 -8.82 -4.21
C LEU A 64 12.03 -9.50 -5.04
N ALA A 65 11.80 -9.68 -6.35
CA ALA A 65 12.78 -10.24 -7.26
C ALA A 65 14.06 -9.36 -7.35
N ALA A 66 13.88 -8.04 -7.45
CA ALA A 66 15.01 -7.10 -7.42
C ALA A 66 15.76 -7.14 -6.08
N GLY A 67 15.04 -7.32 -4.96
CA GLY A 67 15.57 -7.48 -3.61
C GLY A 67 16.36 -8.79 -3.41
N ALA A 68 15.93 -9.88 -4.02
CA ALA A 68 16.66 -11.15 -4.02
C ALA A 68 17.95 -11.06 -4.84
N ALA A 69 17.90 -10.39 -6.00
CA ALA A 69 19.07 -10.20 -6.86
C ALA A 69 20.19 -9.37 -6.17
N ILE A 70 19.84 -8.35 -5.37
CA ILE A 70 20.84 -7.63 -4.56
C ILE A 70 21.41 -8.47 -3.42
N MET A 71 20.66 -9.43 -2.86
CA MET A 71 21.20 -10.35 -1.84
C MET A 71 22.12 -11.41 -2.44
N GLU A 72 21.87 -11.90 -3.66
CA GLU A 72 22.79 -12.82 -4.35
C GLU A 72 24.13 -12.16 -4.70
N VAL A 73 24.12 -10.86 -5.06
CA VAL A 73 25.33 -10.08 -5.35
C VAL A 73 26.15 -9.78 -4.08
N VAL A 74 25.49 -9.64 -2.92
CA VAL A 74 26.16 -9.37 -1.63
C VAL A 74 26.62 -10.66 -0.91
N GLY A 75 26.07 -11.82 -1.28
CA GLY A 75 26.38 -13.13 -0.67
C GLY A 75 27.66 -13.84 -1.16
N HIS A 76 28.45 -13.22 -2.04
CA HIS A 76 29.78 -13.70 -2.46
C HIS A 76 30.89 -12.77 -1.92
N GLY A 77 30.89 -12.55 -0.61
CA GLY A 77 31.93 -11.83 0.13
C GLY A 77 32.42 -12.63 1.32
#